data_AF-A0AAU2MP36-F1
#
_entry.id   AF-A0AAU2MP36-F1
#
_cell.length_a   1.000
_cell.length_b   1.000
_cell.length_c   1.000
_cell.angle_alpha   90.00
_cell.angle_beta   90.00
_cell.angle_gamma   90.00
#
_symmetry.space_group_name_H-M   'P 1'
#
loop_
_entity.id
_entity.type
_entity.pdbx_description
1 polymer ?
#
loop_
_entity_poly.entity_id
_entity_poly.type
_entity_poly.pdbx_seq_one_letter_code
_entity_poly.pdbx_strand_id
1 'polypeptide(L)'
;MANDDGKEAAQHFTDLLRSLGQMRALTGPSWRHLARQSGVASSTIQDWVKHGSTPDEVDGVKKVAELIVDAARQDPRANPDVVARIASVDWTAAHSAAQAARSGLRGEQAASSRSQRLRAGRMARERIAGLPDRPSPIADWEAQQLNVHAAAAPGDDSSAAAAFVLPVYVRRPHDENVRHRLMSIVNGSRIELLVLRGGSCTGKTRTAYEAVTQHLPDWHLIYPKTADALVAALEANAVTEGTVLWLDDAQQLFEQPAGEEAAAALRQLVEQPGPVIVLVTIWPSAYLRLTAPPMRDAPDNHPHARALLRPWSIIDVPEEFTGESLDEFYRRAEEDSALNAALASVAHPGALTQTLAAGPDLLDHWLHAVCPYGKAVLTAAIDASRLGLSRPTTAFLLSAAPGYLRAHERAEAPHDWGQRALDYGYELRKGVARALNAVPLSEGMGAEPGVHALADYLEEHAAPLREGLVPPPSFWTAIESEAGTADGLWRFGQVAAQLGFHAQAEQLYSRAVQASGHAEALWGLARYRELAGDHQEAERLALESERAGNPYGVRRLMKMRRWPASAELAVRADAAGYPRALSRLSWELENVDALDLFDELWQMVTEAGTYASDSVSKEDEQG
;
A
#
# COMPACT_ATOMS: atom_id res chain seq x y z
N MET A 1 -22.43 41.69 16.31
CA MET A 1 -22.88 43.08 16.07
C MET A 1 -22.00 43.78 15.04
N ALA A 2 -20.68 43.88 15.20
CA ALA A 2 -19.80 44.52 14.20
C ALA A 2 -19.78 43.89 12.77
N ASN A 3 -20.18 42.62 12.63
CA ASN A 3 -20.20 41.90 11.34
C ASN A 3 -21.49 42.13 10.52
N ASP A 4 -22.59 42.54 11.16
CA ASP A 4 -23.84 42.89 10.45
C ASP A 4 -23.70 44.28 9.83
N ASP A 5 -23.24 45.26 10.61
CA ASP A 5 -23.05 46.65 10.17
C ASP A 5 -22.13 46.76 8.93
N GLY A 6 -21.08 45.91 8.85
CA GLY A 6 -20.15 45.88 7.72
C GLY A 6 -20.75 45.25 6.45
N LYS A 7 -21.58 44.21 6.59
CA LYS A 7 -22.30 43.60 5.46
C LYS A 7 -23.38 44.53 4.93
N GLU A 8 -24.10 45.20 5.83
CA GLU A 8 -25.08 46.21 5.47
C GLU A 8 -24.44 47.37 4.70
N ALA A 9 -23.25 47.84 5.11
CA ALA A 9 -22.55 48.91 4.40
C ALA A 9 -22.11 48.51 2.97
N ALA A 10 -21.59 47.30 2.78
CA ALA A 10 -21.20 46.79 1.45
C ALA A 10 -22.41 46.54 0.55
N GLN A 11 -23.51 46.03 1.11
CA GLN A 11 -24.77 45.84 0.40
C GLN A 11 -25.39 47.18 0.02
N HIS A 12 -25.38 48.15 0.92
CA HIS A 12 -25.87 49.50 0.68
C HIS A 12 -25.15 50.18 -0.50
N PHE A 13 -23.81 50.13 -0.54
CA PHE A 13 -23.05 50.69 -1.66
C PHE A 13 -23.35 50.00 -3.00
N THR A 14 -23.55 48.68 -2.96
CA THR A 14 -23.96 47.88 -4.13
C THR A 14 -25.33 48.33 -4.66
N ASP A 15 -26.29 48.57 -3.77
CA ASP A 15 -27.63 49.01 -4.15
C ASP A 15 -27.67 50.44 -4.67
N LEU A 16 -26.77 51.31 -4.19
CA LEU A 16 -26.54 52.64 -4.76
C LEU A 16 -26.04 52.55 -6.21
N LEU A 17 -25.07 51.68 -6.50
CA LEU A 17 -24.56 51.47 -7.86
C LEU A 17 -25.64 50.90 -8.81
N ARG A 18 -26.47 49.96 -8.34
CA ARG A 18 -27.59 49.42 -9.13
C ARG A 18 -28.66 50.47 -9.40
N SER A 19 -28.98 51.29 -8.40
CA SER A 19 -29.93 52.40 -8.53
C SER A 19 -29.45 53.42 -9.59
N LEU A 20 -28.15 53.70 -9.62
CA LEU A 20 -27.53 54.54 -10.64
C LEU A 20 -27.69 53.94 -12.06
N GLY A 21 -27.68 52.62 -12.18
CA GLY A 21 -27.89 51.91 -13.44
C GLY A 21 -29.29 51.93 -13.97
N GLN A 22 -30.26 51.75 -13.07
CA GLN A 22 -31.67 51.89 -13.39
C GLN A 22 -31.96 53.31 -13.88
N MET A 23 -31.40 54.33 -13.19
CA MET A 23 -31.52 55.73 -13.62
C MET A 23 -30.93 55.96 -15.01
N ARG A 24 -29.72 55.47 -15.28
CA ARG A 24 -29.09 55.55 -16.60
C ARG A 24 -29.90 54.86 -17.70
N ALA A 25 -30.49 53.70 -17.40
CA ALA A 25 -31.30 52.97 -18.36
C ALA A 25 -32.56 53.76 -18.78
N LEU A 26 -33.11 54.55 -17.85
CA LEU A 26 -34.27 55.41 -18.10
C LEU A 26 -33.89 56.69 -18.88
N THR A 27 -32.77 57.33 -18.52
CA THR A 27 -32.40 58.68 -18.99
C THR A 27 -31.54 58.67 -20.25
N GLY A 28 -31.02 57.50 -20.64
CA GLY A 28 -30.43 57.27 -21.96
C GLY A 28 -28.99 57.71 -22.24
N PRO A 29 -28.12 58.19 -21.31
CA PRO A 29 -26.74 58.51 -21.68
C PRO A 29 -26.01 57.25 -22.14
N SER A 30 -25.41 57.27 -23.34
CA SER A 30 -24.74 56.10 -23.91
C SER A 30 -23.49 55.71 -23.11
N TRP A 31 -23.15 54.41 -23.06
CA TRP A 31 -21.93 53.96 -22.37
C TRP A 31 -20.66 54.61 -22.92
N ARG A 32 -20.62 54.89 -24.23
CA ARG A 32 -19.51 55.63 -24.86
C ARG A 32 -19.45 57.09 -24.40
N HIS A 33 -20.60 57.73 -24.21
CA HIS A 33 -20.67 59.10 -23.70
C HIS A 33 -20.15 59.16 -22.25
N LEU A 34 -20.64 58.28 -21.38
CA LEU A 34 -20.20 58.20 -19.98
C LEU A 34 -18.72 57.91 -19.87
N ALA A 35 -18.21 56.97 -20.67
CA ALA A 35 -16.79 56.63 -20.68
C ALA A 35 -15.91 57.80 -21.10
N ARG A 36 -16.29 58.51 -22.17
CA ARG A 36 -15.53 59.67 -22.67
C ARG A 36 -15.50 60.83 -21.68
N GLN A 37 -16.61 61.10 -20.98
CA GLN A 37 -16.71 62.23 -20.06
C GLN A 37 -16.14 61.94 -18.67
N SER A 38 -16.26 60.71 -18.18
CA SER A 38 -15.71 60.31 -16.87
C SER A 38 -14.24 59.90 -16.91
N GLY A 39 -13.74 59.50 -18.09
CA GLY A 39 -12.41 58.90 -18.26
C GLY A 39 -12.34 57.42 -17.86
N VAL A 40 -13.47 56.78 -17.54
CA VAL A 40 -13.55 55.37 -17.12
C VAL A 40 -13.95 54.50 -18.31
N ALA A 41 -13.34 53.32 -18.47
CA ALA A 41 -13.70 52.40 -19.56
C ALA A 41 -15.18 51.96 -19.48
N SER A 42 -15.85 51.84 -20.63
CA SER A 42 -17.28 51.51 -20.69
C SER A 42 -17.62 50.12 -20.16
N SER A 43 -16.68 49.18 -20.15
CA SER A 43 -16.83 47.86 -19.51
C SER A 43 -16.83 47.99 -17.99
N THR A 44 -15.89 48.76 -17.44
CA THR A 44 -15.77 49.02 -16.00
C THR A 44 -16.99 49.73 -15.44
N ILE A 45 -17.51 50.74 -16.14
CA ILE A 45 -18.76 51.41 -15.75
C ILE A 45 -19.94 50.42 -15.73
N GLN A 46 -20.01 49.53 -16.73
CA GLN A 46 -21.06 48.51 -16.78
C GLN A 46 -20.95 47.51 -15.63
N ASP A 47 -19.74 47.09 -15.27
CA ASP A 47 -19.52 46.18 -14.14
C ASP A 47 -19.98 46.77 -12.81
N TRP A 48 -19.64 48.03 -12.54
CA TRP A 48 -20.09 48.70 -11.31
C TRP A 48 -21.61 48.72 -11.22
N VAL A 49 -22.24 49.13 -12.32
CA VAL A 49 -23.64 49.54 -12.34
C VAL A 49 -24.60 48.37 -12.56
N LYS A 50 -24.18 47.34 -13.30
CA LYS A 50 -24.98 46.11 -13.52
C LYS A 50 -24.69 45.05 -12.45
N HIS A 51 -23.43 44.85 -12.10
CA HIS A 51 -23.00 43.75 -11.24
C HIS A 51 -22.73 44.19 -9.80
N GLY A 52 -22.79 45.49 -9.51
CA GLY A 52 -22.58 46.01 -8.16
C GLY A 52 -21.12 45.94 -7.72
N SER A 53 -20.20 45.78 -8.66
CA SER A 53 -18.78 45.62 -8.38
C SER A 53 -18.23 46.89 -7.72
N THR A 54 -17.90 46.82 -6.43
CA THR A 54 -17.29 47.95 -5.71
C THR A 54 -15.92 48.26 -6.33
N PRO A 55 -15.69 49.48 -6.83
CA PRO A 55 -14.40 49.86 -7.42
C PRO A 55 -13.31 50.00 -6.37
N ASP A 56 -12.06 49.99 -6.82
CA ASP A 56 -10.91 50.33 -5.97
C ASP A 56 -10.83 51.85 -5.71
N GLU A 57 -11.21 52.67 -6.69
CA GLU A 57 -11.26 54.14 -6.58
C GLU A 57 -12.66 54.71 -6.83
N VAL A 58 -13.08 55.66 -6.00
CA VAL A 58 -14.45 56.21 -6.04
C VAL A 58 -14.63 57.36 -7.04
N ASP A 59 -13.56 58.02 -7.46
CA ASP A 59 -13.66 59.26 -8.24
C ASP A 59 -14.26 59.05 -9.63
N GLY A 60 -14.06 57.87 -10.22
CA GLY A 60 -14.75 57.46 -11.44
C GLY A 60 -16.26 57.31 -11.25
N VAL A 61 -16.69 56.76 -10.11
CA VAL A 61 -18.12 56.60 -9.77
C VAL A 61 -18.78 57.96 -9.57
N LYS A 62 -18.13 58.90 -8.88
CA LYS A 62 -18.65 60.27 -8.69
C LYS A 62 -18.96 60.95 -10.02
N LYS A 63 -17.98 60.96 -10.94
CA LYS A 63 -18.13 61.57 -12.27
C LYS A 63 -19.25 60.91 -13.07
N VAL A 64 -19.33 59.59 -13.04
CA VAL A 64 -20.42 58.85 -13.72
C VAL A 64 -21.78 59.15 -13.09
N ALA A 65 -21.84 59.25 -11.76
CA ALA A 65 -23.07 59.55 -11.04
C ALA A 65 -23.59 60.95 -11.36
N GLU A 66 -22.71 61.96 -11.36
CA GLU A 66 -23.03 63.34 -11.77
C GLU A 66 -23.60 63.39 -13.18
N LEU A 67 -22.94 62.75 -14.16
CA LEU A 67 -23.40 62.74 -15.55
C LEU A 67 -24.78 62.08 -15.72
N ILE A 68 -25.07 61.02 -14.96
CA ILE A 68 -26.35 60.33 -14.99
C ILE A 68 -27.44 61.16 -14.29
N VAL A 69 -27.12 61.79 -13.16
CA VAL A 69 -28.03 62.67 -12.40
C VAL A 69 -28.40 63.91 -13.23
N ASP A 70 -27.43 64.52 -13.91
CA ASP A 70 -27.68 65.69 -14.76
C ASP A 70 -28.54 65.34 -15.98
N ALA A 71 -28.31 64.18 -16.60
CA ALA A 71 -29.20 63.65 -17.64
C ALA A 71 -30.61 63.37 -17.08
N ALA A 72 -30.71 62.86 -15.84
CA ALA A 72 -31.97 62.56 -15.19
C ALA A 72 -32.79 63.80 -14.86
N ARG A 73 -32.15 64.90 -14.43
CA ARG A 73 -32.83 66.18 -14.14
C ARG A 73 -33.51 66.79 -15.37
N GLN A 74 -33.06 66.43 -16.56
CA GLN A 74 -33.58 66.95 -17.83
C GLN A 74 -34.60 66.00 -18.48
N ASP A 75 -34.81 64.80 -17.93
CA ASP A 75 -35.75 63.81 -18.48
C ASP A 75 -37.09 63.82 -17.71
N PRO A 76 -38.22 64.12 -18.37
CA PRO A 76 -39.53 64.15 -17.72
C PRO A 76 -39.97 62.81 -17.12
N ARG A 77 -39.32 61.70 -17.49
CA ARG A 77 -39.64 60.34 -17.01
C ARG A 77 -38.89 59.98 -15.72
N ALA A 78 -37.90 60.77 -15.31
CA ALA A 78 -37.15 60.50 -14.10
C ALA A 78 -37.96 60.88 -12.85
N ASN A 79 -37.98 60.01 -11.84
CA ASN A 79 -38.62 60.31 -10.56
C ASN A 79 -37.77 61.35 -9.78
N PRO A 80 -38.29 62.55 -9.50
CA PRO A 80 -37.53 63.62 -8.82
C PRO A 80 -36.96 63.20 -7.46
N ASP A 81 -37.68 62.38 -6.69
CA ASP A 81 -37.24 61.93 -5.36
C ASP A 81 -36.05 60.98 -5.46
N VAL A 82 -36.05 60.10 -6.46
CA VAL A 82 -34.94 59.16 -6.71
C VAL A 82 -33.71 59.91 -7.23
N VAL A 83 -33.91 60.91 -8.10
CA VAL A 83 -32.84 61.79 -8.58
C VAL A 83 -32.23 62.59 -7.43
N ALA A 84 -33.05 63.18 -6.57
CA ALA A 84 -32.59 63.92 -5.40
C ALA A 84 -31.82 63.02 -4.43
N ARG A 85 -32.30 61.78 -4.21
CA ARG A 85 -31.66 60.81 -3.33
C ARG A 85 -30.30 60.35 -3.84
N ILE A 86 -30.13 60.10 -5.14
CA ILE A 86 -28.82 59.74 -5.71
C ILE A 86 -27.89 60.96 -5.76
N ALA A 87 -28.42 62.15 -6.04
CA ALA A 87 -27.64 63.39 -6.07
C ALA A 87 -27.07 63.79 -4.70
N SER A 88 -27.70 63.37 -3.61
CA SER A 88 -27.25 63.65 -2.23
C SER A 88 -26.33 62.57 -1.65
N VAL A 89 -26.02 61.50 -2.39
CA VAL A 89 -25.13 60.43 -1.93
C VAL A 89 -23.70 60.95 -1.77
N ASP A 90 -23.15 60.84 -0.57
CA ASP A 90 -21.70 60.94 -0.37
C ASP A 90 -21.04 59.63 -0.80
N TRP A 91 -20.69 59.57 -2.09
CA TRP A 91 -20.04 58.40 -2.67
C TRP A 91 -18.72 58.06 -1.97
N THR A 92 -17.98 59.06 -1.46
CA THR A 92 -16.70 58.84 -0.77
C THR A 92 -16.92 58.12 0.54
N ALA A 93 -17.87 58.57 1.35
CA ALA A 93 -18.21 57.96 2.63
C ALA A 93 -18.76 56.54 2.42
N ALA A 94 -19.66 56.36 1.46
CA ALA A 94 -20.26 55.06 1.16
C ALA A 94 -19.23 54.04 0.63
N HIS A 95 -18.29 54.48 -0.23
CA HIS A 95 -17.20 53.64 -0.72
C HIS A 95 -16.20 53.28 0.38
N SER A 96 -15.82 54.25 1.22
CA SER A 96 -14.90 54.04 2.35
C SER A 96 -15.46 53.03 3.34
N ALA A 97 -16.76 53.11 3.66
CA ALA A 97 -17.45 52.14 4.51
C ALA A 97 -17.46 50.73 3.89
N ALA A 98 -17.72 50.61 2.58
CA ALA A 98 -17.69 49.33 1.87
C ALA A 98 -16.27 48.74 1.78
N GLN A 99 -15.22 49.56 1.61
CA GLN A 99 -13.82 49.12 1.60
C GLN A 99 -13.32 48.71 3.01
N ALA A 100 -13.74 49.42 4.05
CA ALA A 100 -13.45 49.04 5.44
C ALA A 100 -14.08 47.68 5.80
N ALA A 101 -15.32 47.44 5.37
CA ALA A 101 -15.97 46.14 5.55
C ALA A 101 -15.26 45.01 4.79
N ARG A 102 -14.81 45.26 3.55
CA ARG A 102 -14.05 44.29 2.74
C ARG A 102 -12.69 43.92 3.35
N SER A 103 -11.97 44.90 3.90
CA SER A 103 -10.66 44.65 4.54
C SER A 103 -10.79 43.87 5.84
N GLY A 104 -11.82 44.16 6.66
CA GLY A 104 -12.14 43.38 7.87
C GLY A 104 -12.47 41.92 7.58
N LEU A 105 -13.34 41.65 6.60
CA LEU A 105 -13.72 40.29 6.19
C LEU A 105 -12.51 39.49 5.64
N ARG A 106 -11.61 40.14 4.87
CA ARG A 106 -10.36 39.51 4.41
C ARG A 106 -9.42 39.17 5.57
N GLY A 107 -9.32 40.05 6.57
CA GLY A 107 -8.52 39.81 7.77
C GLY A 107 -9.02 38.63 8.61
N GLU A 108 -10.34 38.53 8.82
CA GLU A 108 -10.96 37.42 9.55
C GLU A 108 -10.87 36.09 8.79
N GLN A 109 -11.08 36.10 7.47
CA GLN A 109 -10.90 34.91 6.64
C GLN A 109 -9.44 34.42 6.66
N ALA A 110 -8.47 35.33 6.62
CA ALA A 110 -7.05 34.98 6.74
C ALA A 110 -6.71 34.42 8.13
N ALA A 111 -7.25 35.00 9.21
CA ALA A 111 -7.05 34.51 10.58
C ALA A 111 -7.70 33.14 10.83
N SER A 112 -8.92 32.92 10.30
CA SER A 112 -9.62 31.64 10.35
C SER A 112 -8.85 30.56 9.58
N SER A 113 -8.41 30.87 8.35
CA SER A 113 -7.60 29.96 7.52
C SER A 113 -6.26 29.60 8.18
N ARG A 114 -5.63 30.55 8.87
CA ARG A 114 -4.39 30.32 9.63
C ARG A 114 -4.65 29.42 10.85
N SER A 115 -5.74 29.66 11.58
CA SER A 115 -6.13 28.87 12.75
C SER A 115 -6.51 27.43 12.37
N GLN A 116 -7.22 27.25 11.25
CA GLN A 116 -7.51 25.93 10.69
C GLN A 116 -6.23 25.21 10.27
N ARG A 117 -5.28 25.87 9.60
CA ARG A 117 -3.97 25.29 9.26
C ARG A 117 -3.18 24.87 10.49
N LEU A 118 -3.16 25.68 11.54
CA LEU A 118 -2.47 25.34 12.80
C LEU A 118 -3.13 24.16 13.52
N ARG A 119 -4.47 24.07 13.51
CA ARG A 119 -5.22 22.92 14.06
C ARG A 119 -4.98 21.66 13.25
N ALA A 120 -5.04 21.74 11.92
CA ALA A 120 -4.72 20.63 11.02
C ALA A 120 -3.28 20.14 11.23
N GLY A 121 -2.31 21.05 11.33
CA GLY A 121 -0.92 20.71 11.62
C GLY A 121 -0.71 20.09 13.02
N ARG A 122 -1.48 20.51 14.02
CA ARG A 122 -1.45 19.88 15.35
C ARG A 122 -2.04 18.47 15.32
N MET A 123 -3.20 18.28 14.70
CA MET A 123 -3.81 16.95 14.58
C MET A 123 -2.95 15.99 13.75
N ALA A 124 -2.29 16.47 12.69
CA ALA A 124 -1.34 15.67 11.91
C ALA A 124 -0.15 15.20 12.78
N ARG A 125 0.42 16.11 13.59
CA ARG A 125 1.50 15.76 14.52
C ARG A 125 1.05 14.79 15.62
N GLU A 126 -0.17 14.94 16.12
CA GLU A 126 -0.74 14.01 17.12
C GLU A 126 -0.94 12.61 16.53
N ARG A 127 -1.39 12.49 15.28
CA ARG A 127 -1.47 11.21 14.57
C ARG A 127 -0.10 10.56 14.38
N ILE A 128 0.89 11.33 13.90
CA ILE A 128 2.26 10.85 13.71
C ILE A 128 2.91 10.44 15.04
N ALA A 129 2.66 11.19 16.12
CA ALA A 129 3.18 10.87 17.45
C ALA A 129 2.60 9.56 18.00
N GLY A 130 1.39 9.18 17.57
CA GLY A 130 0.75 7.90 17.91
C GLY A 130 1.24 6.71 17.09
N LEU A 131 2.07 6.91 16.07
CA LEU A 131 2.59 5.80 15.26
C LEU A 131 3.67 5.02 16.03
N PRO A 132 3.71 3.68 15.87
CA PRO A 132 4.79 2.85 16.40
C PRO A 132 6.13 3.20 15.73
N ASP A 133 6.13 3.34 14.40
CA ASP A 133 7.31 3.66 13.59
C ASP A 133 7.29 5.14 13.15
N ARG A 134 7.98 5.99 13.91
CA ARG A 134 8.01 7.44 13.67
C ARG A 134 9.07 7.82 12.62
N PRO A 135 8.78 8.81 11.75
CA PRO A 135 9.79 9.39 10.88
C PRO A 135 10.96 9.93 11.72
N SER A 136 12.16 9.44 11.45
CA SER A 136 13.38 9.84 12.16
C SER A 136 14.52 10.09 11.17
N PRO A 137 15.43 11.04 11.43
CA PRO A 137 16.57 11.30 10.55
C PRO A 137 17.35 10.03 10.25
N ILE A 138 17.78 9.84 9.00
CA ILE A 138 18.56 8.66 8.58
C ILE A 138 19.86 8.53 9.39
N ALA A 139 20.48 9.65 9.76
CA ALA A 139 21.67 9.66 10.60
C ALA A 139 21.49 9.02 11.99
N ASP A 140 20.25 8.92 12.50
CA ASP A 140 19.94 8.33 13.80
C ASP A 140 19.72 6.81 13.72
N TRP A 141 19.69 6.22 12.52
CA TRP A 141 19.49 4.79 12.31
C TRP A 141 20.79 4.01 12.26
N GLU A 142 20.90 3.00 13.11
CA GLU A 142 21.99 2.02 13.06
C GLU A 142 21.67 0.87 12.09
N ALA A 143 22.70 0.28 11.49
CA ALA A 143 22.55 -0.83 10.54
C ALA A 143 21.73 -2.00 11.13
N GLN A 144 21.95 -2.33 12.41
CA GLN A 144 21.23 -3.39 13.11
C GLN A 144 19.71 -3.11 13.20
N GLN A 145 19.31 -1.85 13.42
CA GLN A 145 17.90 -1.46 13.52
C GLN A 145 17.15 -1.57 12.18
N LEU A 146 17.91 -1.47 11.08
CA LEU A 146 17.45 -1.63 9.70
C LEU A 146 17.64 -3.06 9.19
N ASN A 147 17.75 -4.06 10.08
CA ASN A 147 17.89 -5.48 9.74
C ASN A 147 19.12 -5.83 8.87
N VAL A 148 20.18 -5.03 8.91
CA VAL A 148 21.46 -5.44 8.33
C VAL A 148 22.05 -6.55 9.19
N HIS A 149 22.33 -7.71 8.58
CA HIS A 149 22.95 -8.85 9.26
C HIS A 149 24.34 -8.52 9.81
N ALA A 150 24.62 -8.99 11.02
CA ALA A 150 25.97 -8.96 11.58
C ALA A 150 26.89 -9.92 10.82
N ALA A 151 28.19 -9.60 10.77
CA ALA A 151 29.18 -10.48 10.17
C ALA A 151 29.83 -11.39 11.20
N ALA A 152 29.96 -12.68 10.85
CA ALA A 152 30.80 -13.62 11.57
C ALA A 152 32.24 -13.09 11.63
N ALA A 153 32.75 -12.95 12.85
CA ALA A 153 34.11 -12.48 13.10
C ALA A 153 34.86 -13.52 13.97
N PRO A 154 36.18 -13.63 13.84
CA PRO A 154 36.97 -14.50 14.70
C PRO A 154 37.02 -13.91 16.11
N GLY A 155 36.38 -14.58 17.07
CA GLY A 155 36.38 -14.24 18.50
C GLY A 155 35.97 -15.46 19.34
N ASP A 156 36.51 -15.57 20.57
CA ASP A 156 36.23 -16.69 21.47
C ASP A 156 34.72 -16.82 21.74
N ASP A 157 34.16 -18.02 21.52
CA ASP A 157 32.77 -18.43 21.79
C ASP A 157 32.34 -18.26 23.28
N SER A 158 33.17 -17.69 24.14
CA SER A 158 33.00 -17.62 25.59
C SER A 158 32.50 -16.28 26.15
N SER A 159 32.18 -15.29 25.31
CA SER A 159 31.63 -13.99 25.75
C SER A 159 30.14 -13.88 25.43
N ALA A 160 29.30 -13.84 26.46
CA ALA A 160 27.83 -13.90 26.41
C ALA A 160 27.12 -12.67 25.76
N ALA A 161 27.81 -11.88 24.96
CA ALA A 161 27.22 -10.90 24.06
C ALA A 161 28.07 -10.87 22.78
N ALA A 162 27.63 -11.56 21.74
CA ALA A 162 28.20 -11.38 20.41
C ALA A 162 27.97 -9.92 20.02
N ALA A 163 29.04 -9.14 19.93
CA ALA A 163 28.96 -7.75 19.50
C ALA A 163 28.49 -7.71 18.03
N PHE A 164 27.61 -6.77 17.70
CA PHE A 164 27.22 -6.54 16.31
C PHE A 164 28.45 -6.06 15.52
N VAL A 165 29.01 -6.93 14.68
CA VAL A 165 30.16 -6.60 13.82
C VAL A 165 29.65 -6.18 12.45
N LEU A 166 29.96 -4.94 12.08
CA LEU A 166 29.65 -4.39 10.78
C LEU A 166 30.95 -4.19 9.98
N PRO A 167 31.30 -5.11 9.08
CA PRO A 167 32.55 -5.03 8.34
C PRO A 167 32.54 -3.86 7.36
N VAL A 168 33.74 -3.48 6.91
CA VAL A 168 33.90 -2.44 5.90
C VAL A 168 33.11 -2.80 4.64
N TYR A 169 32.36 -1.83 4.11
CA TYR A 169 31.57 -2.06 2.91
C TYR A 169 32.46 -2.18 1.67
N VAL A 170 32.33 -3.31 0.97
CA VAL A 170 32.99 -3.57 -0.31
C VAL A 170 32.00 -3.24 -1.42
N ARG A 171 32.29 -2.19 -2.17
CA ARG A 171 31.41 -1.75 -3.27
C ARG A 171 31.40 -2.75 -4.42
N ARG A 172 30.24 -2.89 -5.05
CA ARG A 172 29.90 -3.81 -6.13
C ARG A 172 29.29 -3.04 -7.31
N PRO A 173 29.29 -3.61 -8.53
CA PRO A 173 28.82 -2.88 -9.71
C PRO A 173 27.39 -2.33 -9.62
N HIS A 174 26.48 -3.03 -8.91
CA HIS A 174 25.09 -2.59 -8.77
C HIS A 174 24.95 -1.36 -7.85
N ASP A 175 25.90 -1.09 -6.95
CA ASP A 175 25.84 0.06 -6.05
C ASP A 175 25.80 1.38 -6.80
N GLU A 176 26.49 1.45 -7.95
CA GLU A 176 26.50 2.64 -8.79
C GLU A 176 25.12 2.87 -9.42
N ASN A 177 24.42 1.81 -9.82
CA ASN A 177 23.04 1.89 -10.30
C ASN A 177 22.09 2.37 -9.20
N VAL A 178 22.25 1.86 -7.97
CA VAL A 178 21.47 2.30 -6.80
C VAL A 178 21.70 3.79 -6.55
N ARG A 179 22.97 4.22 -6.52
CA ARG A 179 23.35 5.62 -6.33
C ARG A 179 22.76 6.52 -7.41
N HIS A 180 22.88 6.14 -8.69
CA HIS A 180 22.32 6.91 -9.80
C HIS A 180 20.80 7.04 -9.69
N ARG A 181 20.11 5.94 -9.38
CA ARG A 181 18.66 5.94 -9.25
C ARG A 181 18.20 6.80 -8.08
N LEU A 182 18.84 6.65 -6.93
CA LEU A 182 18.56 7.43 -5.73
C LEU A 182 18.76 8.94 -6.00
N MET A 183 19.87 9.34 -6.61
CA MET A 183 20.11 10.74 -7.00
C MET A 183 19.13 11.28 -8.05
N SER A 184 18.65 10.42 -8.97
CA SER A 184 17.62 10.81 -9.94
C SER A 184 16.30 11.15 -9.26
N ILE A 185 15.92 10.41 -8.22
CA ILE A 185 14.66 10.62 -7.48
C ILE A 185 14.76 11.89 -6.64
N VAL A 186 15.89 12.08 -5.94
CA VAL A 186 16.17 13.26 -5.09
C VAL A 186 16.09 14.56 -5.87
N ASN A 187 16.59 14.56 -7.11
CA ASN A 187 16.54 15.74 -7.99
C ASN A 187 15.23 15.86 -8.78
N GLY A 188 14.31 14.91 -8.61
CA GLY A 188 13.00 14.90 -9.24
C GLY A 188 11.91 15.55 -8.38
N SER A 189 10.67 15.40 -8.82
CA SER A 189 9.47 15.91 -8.11
C SER A 189 8.42 14.83 -7.90
N ARG A 190 8.81 13.55 -8.04
CA ARG A 190 7.90 12.40 -7.99
C ARG A 190 8.31 11.45 -6.88
N ILE A 191 7.34 10.67 -6.42
CA ILE A 191 7.55 9.53 -5.56
C ILE A 191 7.90 8.34 -6.46
N GLU A 192 8.99 7.65 -6.17
CA GLU A 192 9.43 6.51 -6.97
C GLU A 192 9.81 5.31 -6.10
N LEU A 193 9.50 4.11 -6.60
CA LEU A 193 9.95 2.87 -5.99
C LEU A 193 11.37 2.55 -6.48
N LEU A 194 12.24 2.24 -5.52
CA LEU A 194 13.58 1.70 -5.74
C LEU A 194 13.58 0.25 -5.28
N VAL A 195 13.50 -0.68 -6.24
CA VAL A 195 13.38 -2.12 -5.96
C VAL A 195 14.74 -2.79 -6.08
N LEU A 196 15.24 -3.34 -4.97
CA LEU A 196 16.44 -4.18 -4.91
C LEU A 196 16.03 -5.64 -4.81
N ARG A 197 16.38 -6.44 -5.83
CA ARG A 197 16.00 -7.86 -5.90
C ARG A 197 17.22 -8.77 -5.75
N GLY A 198 17.13 -9.75 -4.87
CA GLY A 198 18.23 -10.69 -4.61
C GLY A 198 17.89 -11.68 -3.49
N GLY A 199 18.61 -12.80 -3.43
CA GLY A 199 18.41 -13.82 -2.41
C GLY A 199 18.66 -13.33 -0.97
N SER A 200 18.34 -14.16 0.00
CA SER A 200 18.70 -14.02 1.40
C SER A 200 20.22 -13.86 1.54
N CYS A 201 20.59 -12.95 2.43
CA CYS A 201 21.97 -12.59 2.73
C CYS A 201 22.84 -12.18 1.51
N THR A 202 22.28 -11.79 0.35
CA THR A 202 23.08 -11.28 -0.78
C THR A 202 23.58 -9.84 -0.60
N GLY A 203 23.12 -9.14 0.43
CA GLY A 203 23.51 -7.78 0.77
C GLY A 203 22.55 -6.68 0.29
N LYS A 204 21.27 -7.01 -0.01
CA LYS A 204 20.24 -6.03 -0.41
C LYS A 204 20.11 -4.89 0.61
N THR A 205 19.84 -5.24 1.86
CA THR A 205 19.60 -4.33 2.97
C THR A 205 20.87 -3.53 3.31
N ARG A 206 22.05 -4.17 3.25
CA ARG A 206 23.36 -3.50 3.39
C ARG A 206 23.61 -2.48 2.27
N THR A 207 23.34 -2.84 1.02
CA THR A 207 23.46 -1.96 -0.15
C THR A 207 22.57 -0.72 0.00
N ALA A 208 21.30 -0.93 0.36
CA ALA A 208 20.35 0.14 0.63
C ALA A 208 20.83 1.05 1.77
N TYR A 209 21.31 0.46 2.86
CA TYR A 209 21.75 1.19 4.06
C TYR A 209 22.90 2.12 3.73
N GLU A 210 23.94 1.61 3.06
CA GLU A 210 25.11 2.38 2.66
C GLU A 210 24.74 3.50 1.69
N ALA A 211 23.85 3.23 0.73
CA ALA A 211 23.41 4.24 -0.22
C ALA A 211 22.63 5.39 0.45
N VAL A 212 21.68 5.08 1.34
CA VAL A 212 20.85 6.13 1.98
C VAL A 212 21.63 6.90 3.03
N THR A 213 22.47 6.24 3.84
CA THR A 213 23.26 6.91 4.89
C THR A 213 24.32 7.83 4.29
N GLN A 214 24.98 7.39 3.20
CA GLN A 214 26.02 8.18 2.54
C GLN A 214 25.44 9.41 1.81
N HIS A 215 24.24 9.30 1.25
CA HIS A 215 23.71 10.31 0.33
C HIS A 215 22.51 11.11 0.83
N LEU A 216 21.80 10.64 1.86
CA LEU A 216 20.57 11.24 2.40
C LEU A 216 20.57 11.37 3.93
N PRO A 217 21.66 11.78 4.59
CA PRO A 217 21.71 11.80 6.06
C PRO A 217 20.63 12.69 6.71
N ASP A 218 20.22 13.76 6.01
CA ASP A 218 19.23 14.73 6.49
C ASP A 218 17.76 14.35 6.16
N TRP A 219 17.54 13.28 5.39
CA TRP A 219 16.20 12.79 5.08
C TRP A 219 15.64 11.99 6.26
N HIS A 220 14.31 11.87 6.32
CA HIS A 220 13.65 11.03 7.30
C HIS A 220 13.48 9.62 6.77
N LEU A 221 13.58 8.62 7.64
CA LEU A 221 13.27 7.23 7.34
C LEU A 221 12.11 6.76 8.20
N ILE A 222 11.19 6.03 7.56
CA ILE A 222 10.08 5.32 8.19
C ILE A 222 10.23 3.85 7.83
N TYR A 223 10.24 2.97 8.83
CA TYR A 223 10.38 1.54 8.63
C TYR A 223 9.21 0.77 9.27
N PRO A 224 8.06 0.68 8.58
CA PRO A 224 6.93 -0.08 9.08
C PRO A 224 7.23 -1.58 9.12
N LYS A 225 7.05 -2.21 10.28
CA LYS A 225 7.34 -3.65 10.48
C LYS A 225 6.17 -4.57 10.12
N THR A 226 4.97 -4.03 9.93
CA THR A 226 3.76 -4.77 9.57
C THR A 226 2.95 -4.02 8.51
N ALA A 227 2.07 -4.74 7.81
CA ALA A 227 1.16 -4.15 6.83
C ALA A 227 0.23 -3.12 7.49
N ASP A 228 -0.28 -3.40 8.69
CA ASP A 228 -1.12 -2.46 9.46
C ASP A 228 -0.35 -1.19 9.84
N ALA A 229 0.92 -1.31 10.27
CA ALA A 229 1.75 -0.16 10.58
C ALA A 229 2.03 0.71 9.35
N LEU A 230 2.22 0.08 8.18
CA LEU A 230 2.36 0.79 6.91
C LEU A 230 1.06 1.54 6.54
N VAL A 231 -0.09 0.87 6.60
CA VAL A 231 -1.41 1.51 6.35
C VAL A 231 -1.60 2.71 7.29
N ALA A 232 -1.38 2.52 8.59
CA ALA A 232 -1.51 3.58 9.58
C ALA A 232 -0.56 4.77 9.31
N ALA A 233 0.69 4.51 8.91
CA ALA A 233 1.65 5.56 8.56
C ALA A 233 1.22 6.36 7.32
N LEU A 234 0.66 5.69 6.31
CA LEU A 234 0.15 6.34 5.10
C LEU A 234 -1.12 7.17 5.39
N GLU A 235 -2.06 6.64 6.16
CA GLU A 235 -3.27 7.36 6.59
C GLU A 235 -2.95 8.58 7.47
N ALA A 236 -1.93 8.46 8.31
CA ALA A 236 -1.42 9.57 9.12
C ALA A 236 -0.72 10.66 8.28
N ASN A 237 -0.50 10.44 6.98
CA ASN A 237 0.33 11.28 6.10
C ASN A 237 1.74 11.48 6.68
N ALA A 238 2.31 10.42 7.25
CA ALA A 238 3.66 10.47 7.82
C ALA A 238 4.75 10.52 6.73
N VAL A 239 4.45 9.97 5.55
CA VAL A 239 5.35 9.99 4.39
C VAL A 239 5.21 11.33 3.65
N THR A 240 6.20 12.20 3.80
CA THR A 240 6.24 13.53 3.16
C THR A 240 7.49 13.69 2.30
N GLU A 241 7.61 14.81 1.57
CA GLU A 241 8.84 15.18 0.86
C GLU A 241 10.09 14.99 1.73
N GLY A 242 11.15 14.41 1.17
CA GLY A 242 12.39 14.11 1.90
C GLY A 242 12.29 12.89 2.81
N THR A 243 11.41 11.92 2.49
CA THR A 243 11.25 10.67 3.24
C THR A 243 11.72 9.46 2.42
N VAL A 244 12.41 8.54 3.09
CA VAL A 244 12.64 7.16 2.63
C VAL A 244 11.66 6.25 3.38
N LEU A 245 10.71 5.68 2.66
CA LEU A 245 9.85 4.61 3.18
C LEU A 245 10.56 3.27 2.95
N TRP A 246 11.01 2.65 4.02
CA TRP A 246 11.86 1.46 4.01
C TRP A 246 11.01 0.19 4.15
N LEU A 247 10.89 -0.56 3.06
CA LEU A 247 10.15 -1.82 2.99
C LEU A 247 11.16 -2.97 2.79
N ASP A 248 11.76 -3.40 3.89
CA ASP A 248 12.70 -4.52 3.89
C ASP A 248 11.97 -5.86 3.79
N ASP A 249 12.46 -6.74 2.92
CA ASP A 249 11.88 -8.04 2.57
C ASP A 249 10.35 -7.92 2.39
N ALA A 250 9.94 -6.99 1.52
CA ALA A 250 8.57 -6.52 1.38
C ALA A 250 7.55 -7.64 1.10
N GLN A 251 8.00 -8.81 0.65
CA GLN A 251 7.16 -10.00 0.58
C GLN A 251 6.51 -10.37 1.92
N GLN A 252 7.23 -10.24 3.04
CA GLN A 252 6.70 -10.56 4.36
C GLN A 252 5.54 -9.64 4.73
N LEU A 253 5.59 -8.37 4.27
CA LEU A 253 4.53 -7.40 4.48
C LEU A 253 3.35 -7.67 3.53
N PHE A 254 3.60 -7.87 2.24
CA PHE A 254 2.52 -8.07 1.26
C PHE A 254 1.80 -9.42 1.40
N GLU A 255 2.43 -10.41 2.02
CA GLU A 255 1.81 -11.71 2.33
C GLU A 255 1.00 -11.68 3.65
N GLN A 256 1.04 -10.59 4.43
CA GLN A 256 0.18 -10.40 5.62
C GLN A 256 -1.28 -10.12 5.25
N PRO A 257 -2.23 -10.31 6.19
CA PRO A 257 -3.66 -10.09 5.94
C PRO A 257 -4.00 -8.70 5.37
N ALA A 258 -3.35 -7.64 5.85
CA ALA A 258 -3.52 -6.26 5.37
C ALA A 258 -2.57 -5.90 4.20
N GLY A 259 -1.85 -6.87 3.63
CA GLY A 259 -0.81 -6.64 2.62
C GLY A 259 -1.33 -6.02 1.33
N GLU A 260 -2.49 -6.45 0.84
CA GLU A 260 -3.11 -5.87 -0.37
C GLU A 260 -3.68 -4.46 -0.13
N GLU A 261 -4.18 -4.19 1.08
CA GLU A 261 -4.59 -2.84 1.49
C GLU A 261 -3.38 -1.90 1.53
N ALA A 262 -2.28 -2.35 2.13
CA ALA A 262 -1.03 -1.62 2.14
C ALA A 262 -0.49 -1.36 0.73
N ALA A 263 -0.55 -2.35 -0.16
CA ALA A 263 -0.16 -2.18 -1.56
C ALA A 263 -1.09 -1.18 -2.31
N ALA A 264 -2.39 -1.19 -2.03
CA ALA A 264 -3.33 -0.22 -2.58
C ALA A 264 -3.03 1.22 -2.10
N ALA A 265 -2.73 1.39 -0.82
CA ALA A 265 -2.34 2.68 -0.25
C ALA A 265 -1.01 3.19 -0.83
N LEU A 266 -0.02 2.31 -1.03
CA LEU A 266 1.23 2.66 -1.71
C LEU A 266 1.00 3.10 -3.17
N ARG A 267 0.06 2.47 -3.88
CA ARG A 267 -0.30 2.90 -5.24
C ARG A 267 -0.89 4.31 -5.27
N GLN A 268 -1.67 4.68 -4.27
CA GLN A 268 -2.18 6.06 -4.14
C GLN A 268 -1.06 7.03 -3.76
N LEU A 269 -0.11 6.61 -2.93
CA LEU A 269 1.05 7.42 -2.55
C LEU A 269 1.90 7.77 -3.79
N VAL A 270 2.22 6.81 -4.65
CA VAL A 270 3.12 7.07 -5.80
C VAL A 270 2.54 8.04 -6.84
N GLU A 271 1.23 8.30 -6.78
CA GLU A 271 0.55 9.30 -7.61
C GLU A 271 0.68 10.73 -7.06
N GLN A 272 1.17 10.89 -5.81
CA GLN A 272 1.38 12.18 -5.16
C GLN A 272 2.70 12.85 -5.61
N PRO A 273 2.85 14.18 -5.43
CA PRO A 273 4.13 14.85 -5.61
C PRO A 273 5.18 14.39 -4.59
N GLY A 274 6.44 14.34 -5.01
CA GLY A 274 7.60 14.02 -4.17
C GLY A 274 8.59 15.19 -4.04
N PRO A 275 9.89 14.93 -3.81
CA PRO A 275 10.54 13.62 -3.85
C PRO A 275 10.36 12.76 -2.59
N VAL A 276 10.02 11.48 -2.79
CA VAL A 276 9.98 10.41 -1.77
C VAL A 276 10.53 9.14 -2.41
N ILE A 277 11.31 8.38 -1.64
CA ILE A 277 11.84 7.08 -2.07
C ILE A 277 11.10 5.98 -1.33
N VAL A 278 10.40 5.12 -2.06
CA VAL A 278 9.89 3.86 -1.50
C VAL A 278 10.92 2.78 -1.80
N LEU A 279 11.77 2.48 -0.81
CA LEU A 279 12.84 1.51 -0.95
C LEU A 279 12.28 0.12 -0.64
N VAL A 280 12.38 -0.79 -1.61
CA VAL A 280 11.85 -2.15 -1.52
C VAL A 280 13.00 -3.12 -1.67
N THR A 281 13.25 -3.98 -0.67
CA THR A 281 14.07 -5.18 -0.87
C THR A 281 13.13 -6.38 -1.03
N ILE A 282 13.44 -7.29 -1.96
CA ILE A 282 12.57 -8.43 -2.27
C ILE A 282 13.34 -9.63 -2.81
N TRP A 283 12.88 -10.85 -2.50
CA TRP A 283 13.47 -12.07 -3.07
C TRP A 283 12.97 -12.33 -4.49
N PRO A 284 13.78 -12.92 -5.39
CA PRO A 284 13.36 -13.22 -6.75
C PRO A 284 12.10 -14.10 -6.82
N SER A 285 12.03 -15.16 -6.00
CA SER A 285 10.89 -16.07 -5.94
C SER A 285 9.62 -15.36 -5.46
N ALA A 286 9.74 -14.51 -4.44
CA ALA A 286 8.63 -13.75 -3.90
C ALA A 286 8.12 -12.67 -4.87
N TYR A 287 9.03 -11.98 -5.55
CA TYR A 287 8.66 -11.05 -6.63
C TYR A 287 7.85 -11.76 -7.72
N LEU A 288 8.28 -12.95 -8.15
CA LEU A 288 7.54 -13.73 -9.14
C LEU A 288 6.15 -14.14 -8.64
N ARG A 289 6.02 -14.57 -7.37
CA ARG A 289 4.71 -14.89 -6.78
C ARG A 289 3.78 -13.67 -6.72
N LEU A 290 4.26 -12.56 -6.16
CA LEU A 290 3.46 -11.33 -5.98
C LEU A 290 3.10 -10.67 -7.31
N THR A 291 3.89 -10.88 -8.36
CA THR A 291 3.64 -10.29 -9.68
C THR A 291 3.06 -11.27 -10.70
N ALA A 292 2.82 -12.53 -10.33
CA ALA A 292 2.20 -13.51 -11.22
C ALA A 292 0.76 -13.12 -11.54
N PRO A 293 0.31 -13.28 -12.80
CA PRO A 293 -1.12 -13.19 -13.09
C PRO A 293 -1.87 -14.35 -12.42
N PRO A 294 -3.13 -14.16 -12.01
CA PRO A 294 -3.92 -15.25 -11.46
C PRO A 294 -4.10 -16.36 -12.49
N MET A 295 -4.10 -17.62 -12.03
CA MET A 295 -4.49 -18.74 -12.89
C MET A 295 -5.92 -18.55 -13.39
N ARG A 296 -6.21 -19.07 -14.59
CA ARG A 296 -7.56 -19.03 -15.17
C ARG A 296 -8.55 -19.63 -14.16
N ASP A 297 -9.58 -18.85 -13.83
CA ASP A 297 -10.62 -19.20 -12.86
C ASP A 297 -10.18 -19.35 -11.38
N ALA A 298 -9.01 -18.84 -10.99
CA ALA A 298 -8.65 -18.64 -9.59
C ALA A 298 -8.95 -17.20 -9.12
N PRO A 299 -9.12 -16.96 -7.80
CA PRO A 299 -9.05 -15.63 -7.22
C PRO A 299 -7.69 -14.99 -7.49
N ASP A 300 -7.71 -13.68 -7.65
CA ASP A 300 -6.49 -12.88 -7.74
C ASP A 300 -6.10 -12.41 -6.35
N ASN A 301 -5.06 -13.02 -5.79
CA ASN A 301 -4.63 -12.76 -4.41
C ASN A 301 -3.78 -11.50 -4.29
N HIS A 302 -3.11 -11.08 -5.38
CA HIS A 302 -2.14 -9.98 -5.34
C HIS A 302 -2.38 -8.89 -6.39
N PRO A 303 -3.63 -8.42 -6.61
CA PRO A 303 -3.91 -7.44 -7.65
C PRO A 303 -3.19 -6.10 -7.45
N HIS A 304 -3.14 -5.58 -6.22
CA HIS A 304 -2.52 -4.30 -5.91
C HIS A 304 -1.00 -4.43 -5.78
N ALA A 305 -0.48 -5.48 -5.12
CA ALA A 305 0.96 -5.71 -5.06
C ALA A 305 1.56 -5.90 -6.46
N ARG A 306 0.90 -6.66 -7.34
CA ARG A 306 1.34 -6.82 -8.74
C ARG A 306 1.33 -5.51 -9.51
N ALA A 307 0.28 -4.71 -9.38
CA ALA A 307 0.17 -3.43 -10.07
C ALA A 307 1.16 -2.39 -9.52
N LEU A 308 1.51 -2.47 -8.23
CA LEU A 308 2.51 -1.62 -7.60
C LEU A 308 3.92 -1.96 -8.07
N LEU A 309 4.30 -3.24 -8.11
CA LEU A 309 5.69 -3.67 -8.33
C LEU A 309 6.11 -3.66 -9.81
N ARG A 310 5.22 -4.04 -10.73
CA ARG A 310 5.54 -4.20 -12.18
C ARG A 310 6.06 -2.95 -12.91
N PRO A 311 5.59 -1.72 -12.63
CA PRO A 311 5.98 -0.55 -13.41
C PRO A 311 7.44 -0.10 -13.23
N TRP A 312 8.15 -0.61 -12.21
CA TRP A 312 9.42 -0.03 -11.77
C TRP A 312 10.63 -0.82 -12.25
N SER A 313 11.74 -0.11 -12.47
CA SER A 313 13.04 -0.71 -12.75
C SER A 313 13.55 -1.46 -11.51
N ILE A 314 13.93 -2.72 -11.70
CA ILE A 314 14.52 -3.55 -10.66
C ILE A 314 16.04 -3.48 -10.78
N ILE A 315 16.73 -3.31 -9.66
CA ILE A 315 18.18 -3.47 -9.56
C ILE A 315 18.44 -4.82 -8.91
N ASP A 316 19.02 -5.74 -9.68
CA ASP A 316 19.43 -7.04 -9.17
C ASP A 316 20.70 -6.89 -8.32
N VAL A 317 20.67 -7.46 -7.12
CA VAL A 317 21.78 -7.59 -6.18
C VAL A 317 22.30 -9.01 -6.28
N PRO A 318 23.42 -9.25 -7.00
CA PRO A 318 23.89 -10.60 -7.25
C PRO A 318 24.30 -11.31 -5.96
N GLU A 319 24.28 -12.62 -5.96
CA GLU A 319 24.75 -13.45 -4.84
C GLU A 319 26.29 -13.43 -4.74
N GLU A 320 26.97 -13.46 -5.89
CA GLU A 320 28.42 -13.62 -5.96
C GLU A 320 29.16 -12.29 -6.19
N PHE A 321 30.35 -12.18 -5.60
CA PHE A 321 31.36 -11.19 -5.96
C PHE A 321 32.16 -11.71 -7.16
N THR A 322 32.33 -10.86 -8.17
CA THR A 322 33.07 -11.19 -9.38
C THR A 322 33.96 -10.02 -9.82
N GLY A 323 35.00 -10.33 -10.60
CA GLY A 323 35.92 -9.34 -11.17
C GLY A 323 36.50 -8.38 -10.12
N GLU A 324 36.51 -7.08 -10.44
CA GLU A 324 37.10 -6.03 -9.59
C GLU A 324 36.50 -5.98 -8.18
N SER A 325 35.21 -6.32 -8.02
CA SER A 325 34.59 -6.33 -6.68
C SER A 325 35.11 -7.44 -5.79
N LEU A 326 35.50 -8.58 -6.37
CA LEU A 326 36.13 -9.68 -5.65
C LEU A 326 37.58 -9.34 -5.31
N ASP A 327 38.31 -8.71 -6.23
CA ASP A 327 39.68 -8.23 -5.98
C ASP A 327 39.70 -7.15 -4.87
N GLU A 328 38.72 -6.25 -4.86
CA GLU A 328 38.54 -5.28 -3.77
C GLU A 328 38.24 -5.98 -2.44
N PHE A 329 37.39 -7.01 -2.46
CA PHE A 329 37.11 -7.78 -1.25
C PHE A 329 38.38 -8.39 -0.66
N TYR A 330 39.21 -9.03 -1.50
CA TYR A 330 40.49 -9.59 -1.06
C TYR A 330 41.39 -8.54 -0.40
N ARG A 331 41.52 -7.36 -1.02
CA ARG A 331 42.34 -6.27 -0.45
C ARG A 331 41.81 -5.80 0.90
N ARG A 332 40.50 -5.60 1.03
CA ARG A 332 39.89 -5.16 2.31
C ARG A 332 39.99 -6.21 3.40
N ALA A 333 39.98 -7.49 3.03
CA ALA A 333 40.13 -8.61 3.97
C ALA A 333 41.53 -8.74 4.57
N GLU A 334 42.54 -8.01 4.07
CA GLU A 334 43.85 -7.93 4.73
C GLU A 334 43.79 -7.13 6.04
N GLU A 335 42.85 -6.19 6.15
CA GLU A 335 42.71 -5.27 7.29
C GLU A 335 41.45 -5.54 8.13
N ASP A 336 40.41 -6.16 7.54
CA ASP A 336 39.14 -6.48 8.21
C ASP A 336 39.05 -7.97 8.56
N SER A 337 39.02 -8.27 9.87
CA SER A 337 39.01 -9.64 10.39
C SER A 337 37.75 -10.43 10.03
N ALA A 338 36.59 -9.78 9.90
CA ALA A 338 35.34 -10.46 9.55
C ALA A 338 35.33 -10.83 8.05
N LEU A 339 35.80 -9.92 7.19
CA LEU A 339 36.00 -10.23 5.76
C LEU A 339 37.01 -11.37 5.59
N ASN A 340 38.11 -11.36 6.35
CA ASN A 340 39.12 -12.42 6.34
C ASN A 340 38.53 -13.78 6.75
N ALA A 341 37.74 -13.81 7.83
CA ALA A 341 37.08 -15.02 8.29
C ALA A 341 36.12 -15.60 7.24
N ALA A 342 35.36 -14.74 6.56
CA ALA A 342 34.48 -15.18 5.47
C ALA A 342 35.26 -15.80 4.30
N LEU A 343 36.42 -15.26 3.92
CA LEU A 343 37.27 -15.88 2.89
C LEU A 343 37.76 -17.27 3.30
N ALA A 344 38.05 -17.47 4.58
CA ALA A 344 38.53 -18.75 5.10
C ALA A 344 37.44 -19.84 5.15
N SER A 345 36.17 -19.46 5.20
CA SER A 345 35.03 -20.39 5.33
C SER A 345 34.16 -20.53 4.08
N VAL A 346 34.44 -19.78 3.02
CA VAL A 346 33.59 -19.77 1.82
C VAL A 346 33.63 -21.11 1.07
N ALA A 347 32.46 -21.65 0.72
CA ALA A 347 32.36 -22.90 -0.03
C ALA A 347 32.77 -22.74 -1.50
N HIS A 348 32.42 -21.60 -2.12
CA HIS A 348 32.74 -21.27 -3.51
C HIS A 348 33.19 -19.80 -3.62
N PRO A 349 34.21 -19.49 -4.45
CA PRO A 349 34.69 -18.13 -4.62
C PRO A 349 33.56 -17.18 -5.00
N GLY A 350 33.31 -16.15 -4.19
CA GLY A 350 32.31 -15.11 -4.45
C GLY A 350 31.08 -15.12 -3.55
N ALA A 351 30.73 -16.24 -2.90
CA ALA A 351 29.55 -16.34 -1.99
C ALA A 351 29.80 -15.72 -0.59
N LEU A 352 30.32 -14.49 -0.58
CA LEU A 352 30.96 -13.89 0.61
C LEU A 352 29.96 -13.28 1.58
N THR A 353 28.92 -12.60 1.09
CA THR A 353 27.91 -11.96 1.93
C THR A 353 27.06 -12.95 2.71
N GLN A 354 26.70 -14.08 2.11
CA GLN A 354 25.99 -15.15 2.80
C GLN A 354 26.86 -15.85 3.85
N THR A 355 28.15 -16.02 3.54
CA THR A 355 29.13 -16.57 4.48
C THR A 355 29.34 -15.63 5.68
N LEU A 356 29.42 -14.32 5.44
CA LEU A 356 29.47 -13.32 6.51
C LEU A 356 28.24 -13.42 7.42
N ALA A 357 27.05 -13.67 6.88
CA ALA A 357 25.82 -13.84 7.66
C ALA A 357 25.67 -15.25 8.29
N ALA A 358 26.66 -16.13 8.14
CA ALA A 358 26.62 -17.54 8.57
C ALA A 358 25.42 -18.35 8.03
N GLY A 359 24.87 -17.96 6.88
CA GLY A 359 23.74 -18.63 6.23
C GLY A 359 24.02 -20.12 5.95
N PRO A 360 25.11 -20.46 5.23
CA PRO A 360 25.47 -21.85 4.96
C PRO A 360 25.62 -22.71 6.22
N ASP A 361 26.12 -22.15 7.33
CA ASP A 361 26.24 -22.84 8.62
C ASP A 361 24.86 -23.20 9.21
N LEU A 362 23.81 -22.40 8.98
CA LEU A 362 22.45 -22.75 9.40
C LEU A 362 21.90 -23.92 8.58
N LEU A 363 22.15 -23.91 7.27
CA LEU A 363 21.70 -24.99 6.38
C LEU A 363 22.39 -26.31 6.74
N ASP A 364 23.70 -26.27 7.01
CA ASP A 364 24.49 -27.41 7.53
C ASP A 364 23.93 -27.89 8.89
N HIS A 365 23.64 -26.97 9.82
CA HIS A 365 23.07 -27.26 11.14
C HIS A 365 21.74 -28.02 11.07
N TRP A 366 20.93 -27.78 10.03
CA TRP A 366 19.70 -28.53 9.80
C TRP A 366 19.93 -29.85 9.04
N LEU A 367 20.70 -29.82 7.94
CA LEU A 367 20.94 -30.99 7.09
C LEU A 367 21.65 -32.11 7.86
N HIS A 368 22.70 -31.74 8.60
CA HIS A 368 23.59 -32.64 9.31
C HIS A 368 23.35 -32.64 10.82
N ALA A 369 22.11 -32.36 11.22
CA ALA A 369 21.75 -32.20 12.62
C ALA A 369 22.10 -33.43 13.48
N VAL A 370 22.78 -33.17 14.60
CA VAL A 370 23.13 -34.18 15.61
C VAL A 370 22.00 -34.43 16.63
N CYS A 371 21.05 -33.49 16.73
CA CYS A 371 19.87 -33.59 17.57
C CYS A 371 18.64 -33.93 16.70
N PRO A 372 18.08 -35.15 16.77
CA PRO A 372 16.91 -35.52 15.97
C PRO A 372 15.68 -34.66 16.30
N TYR A 373 15.51 -34.26 17.57
CA TYR A 373 14.40 -33.41 18.01
C TYR A 373 14.51 -31.99 17.46
N GLY A 374 15.72 -31.41 17.49
CA GLY A 374 16.02 -30.12 16.87
C GLY A 374 15.78 -30.15 15.37
N LYS A 375 16.26 -31.20 14.69
CA LYS A 375 15.99 -31.40 13.26
C LYS A 375 14.50 -31.46 12.96
N ALA A 376 13.71 -32.17 13.77
CA ALA A 376 12.28 -32.29 13.59
C ALA A 376 11.55 -30.94 13.75
N VAL A 377 11.90 -30.15 14.77
CA VAL A 377 11.35 -28.80 14.98
C VAL A 377 11.72 -27.85 13.84
N LEU A 378 13.00 -27.82 13.42
CA LEU A 378 13.43 -27.00 12.29
C LEU A 378 12.76 -27.42 10.99
N THR A 379 12.58 -28.73 10.76
CA THR A 379 11.87 -29.24 9.58
C THR A 379 10.39 -28.82 9.59
N ALA A 380 9.75 -28.86 10.75
CA ALA A 380 8.38 -28.35 10.91
C ALA A 380 8.29 -26.84 10.65
N ALA A 381 9.26 -26.05 11.11
CA ALA A 381 9.34 -24.62 10.84
C ALA A 381 9.55 -24.32 9.34
N ILE A 382 10.40 -25.09 8.65
CA ILE A 382 10.60 -24.96 7.19
C ILE A 382 9.30 -25.28 6.44
N ASP A 383 8.60 -26.36 6.80
CA ASP A 383 7.31 -26.69 6.18
C ASP A 383 6.21 -25.67 6.51
N ALA A 384 6.26 -25.05 7.69
CA ALA A 384 5.38 -23.95 8.05
C ALA A 384 5.62 -22.72 7.16
N SER A 385 6.89 -22.32 6.98
CA SER A 385 7.27 -21.24 6.07
C SER A 385 6.80 -21.50 4.63
N ARG A 386 6.95 -22.74 4.14
CA ARG A 386 6.42 -23.14 2.82
C ARG A 386 4.91 -22.97 2.70
N LEU A 387 4.15 -23.14 3.78
CA LEU A 387 2.70 -22.87 3.83
C LEU A 387 2.33 -21.41 4.12
N GLY A 388 3.32 -20.50 4.20
CA GLY A 388 3.09 -19.09 4.52
C GLY A 388 2.92 -18.80 6.02
N LEU A 389 3.20 -19.78 6.90
CA LEU A 389 3.26 -19.55 8.34
C LEU A 389 4.69 -19.13 8.72
N SER A 390 4.96 -17.83 8.71
CA SER A 390 6.26 -17.23 9.03
C SER A 390 6.53 -17.09 10.53
N ARG A 391 5.49 -17.13 11.36
CA ARG A 391 5.57 -16.94 12.82
C ARG A 391 4.92 -18.11 13.60
N PRO A 392 5.42 -19.34 13.48
CA PRO A 392 4.84 -20.49 14.19
C PRO A 392 4.94 -20.36 15.71
N THR A 393 3.87 -20.74 16.41
CA THR A 393 3.90 -20.86 17.87
C THR A 393 4.71 -22.05 18.36
N THR A 394 5.19 -22.01 19.60
CA THR A 394 5.81 -23.16 20.28
C THR A 394 4.88 -24.36 20.27
N ALA A 395 3.58 -24.13 20.52
CA ALA A 395 2.57 -25.19 20.54
C ALA A 395 2.47 -25.88 19.17
N PHE A 396 2.45 -25.11 18.09
CA PHE A 396 2.50 -25.63 16.73
C PHE A 396 3.75 -26.46 16.48
N LEU A 397 4.94 -25.91 16.75
CA LEU A 397 6.21 -26.59 16.48
C LEU A 397 6.32 -27.93 17.21
N LEU A 398 5.97 -27.95 18.49
CA LEU A 398 6.05 -29.16 19.31
C LEU A 398 4.95 -30.18 18.97
N SER A 399 3.79 -29.74 18.47
CA SER A 399 2.73 -30.63 17.99
C SER A 399 3.06 -31.24 16.62
N ALA A 400 3.70 -30.48 15.74
CA ALA A 400 4.06 -30.91 14.39
C ALA A 400 5.28 -31.85 14.38
N ALA A 401 6.32 -31.54 15.17
CA ALA A 401 7.62 -32.21 15.18
C ALA A 401 7.58 -33.76 15.28
N PRO A 402 6.72 -34.40 16.10
CA PRO A 402 6.71 -35.86 16.26
C PRO A 402 6.52 -36.67 14.97
N GLY A 403 5.84 -36.10 13.96
CA GLY A 403 5.64 -36.75 12.66
C GLY A 403 6.88 -36.82 11.78
N TYR A 404 7.91 -36.00 12.08
CA TYR A 404 9.19 -36.00 11.37
C TYR A 404 10.21 -36.96 11.99
N LEU A 405 9.92 -37.49 13.18
CA LEU A 405 10.79 -38.43 13.89
C LEU A 405 10.53 -39.88 13.46
N ARG A 406 11.54 -40.73 13.59
CA ARG A 406 11.40 -42.19 13.50
C ARG A 406 10.76 -42.74 14.77
N ALA A 407 10.24 -43.97 14.68
CA ALA A 407 9.54 -44.61 15.81
C ALA A 407 10.45 -44.78 17.05
N HIS A 408 11.72 -45.14 16.89
CA HIS A 408 12.65 -45.28 18.01
C HIS A 408 13.02 -43.92 18.62
N GLU A 409 13.26 -42.89 17.79
CA GLU A 409 13.56 -41.52 18.26
C GLU A 409 12.42 -40.95 19.12
N ARG A 410 11.16 -41.28 18.79
CA ARG A 410 9.99 -40.94 19.62
C ARG A 410 9.93 -41.73 20.92
N ALA A 411 10.20 -43.03 20.88
CA ALA A 411 10.14 -43.89 22.06
C ALA A 411 11.23 -43.56 23.09
N GLU A 412 12.39 -43.06 22.62
CA GLU A 412 13.55 -42.68 23.42
C GLU A 412 13.58 -41.19 23.79
N ALA A 413 12.51 -40.44 23.46
CA ALA A 413 12.44 -39.01 23.73
C ALA A 413 12.56 -38.70 25.24
N PRO A 414 13.50 -37.83 25.66
CA PRO A 414 13.59 -37.42 27.05
C PRO A 414 12.39 -36.53 27.43
N HIS A 415 12.08 -36.40 28.72
CA HIS A 415 10.93 -35.61 29.18
C HIS A 415 10.99 -34.13 28.77
N ASP A 416 12.18 -33.58 28.58
CA ASP A 416 12.48 -32.21 28.18
C ASP A 416 12.81 -32.06 26.69
N TRP A 417 12.49 -33.05 25.84
CA TRP A 417 12.86 -33.07 24.42
C TRP A 417 12.46 -31.79 23.67
N GLY A 418 11.31 -31.20 24.00
CA GLY A 418 10.80 -30.00 23.35
C GLY A 418 11.66 -28.77 23.64
N GLN A 419 12.08 -28.59 24.90
CA GLN A 419 13.00 -27.51 25.27
C GLN A 419 14.35 -27.71 24.58
N ARG A 420 14.90 -28.93 24.59
CA ARG A 420 16.16 -29.24 23.89
C ARG A 420 16.09 -28.98 22.38
N ALA A 421 14.94 -29.25 21.76
CA ALA A 421 14.74 -28.98 20.34
C ALA A 421 14.71 -27.49 20.03
N LEU A 422 14.07 -26.68 20.89
CA LEU A 422 14.08 -25.23 20.78
C LEU A 422 15.48 -24.66 21.05
N ASP A 423 16.16 -25.11 22.10
CA ASP A 423 17.53 -24.69 22.43
C ASP A 423 18.48 -24.98 21.25
N TYR A 424 18.33 -26.12 20.59
CA TYR A 424 19.06 -26.45 19.36
C TYR A 424 18.78 -25.48 18.21
N GLY A 425 17.53 -25.03 18.05
CA GLY A 425 17.17 -24.03 17.04
C GLY A 425 17.71 -22.63 17.38
N TYR A 426 17.82 -22.30 18.67
CA TYR A 426 18.36 -21.03 19.16
C TYR A 426 19.89 -21.03 19.35
N GLU A 427 20.57 -22.14 19.05
CA GLU A 427 22.02 -22.24 19.10
C GLU A 427 22.65 -21.23 18.11
N LEU A 428 23.57 -20.42 18.63
CA LEU A 428 24.24 -19.39 17.85
C LEU A 428 25.34 -20.03 16.98
N ARG A 429 25.26 -19.80 15.68
CA ARG A 429 26.21 -20.27 14.67
C ARG A 429 27.14 -19.13 14.30
N LYS A 430 28.46 -19.38 14.40
CA LYS A 430 29.54 -18.41 14.14
C LYS A 430 29.36 -17.09 14.90
N GLY A 431 28.73 -17.14 16.07
CA GLY A 431 28.46 -15.96 16.88
C GLY A 431 27.38 -15.02 16.33
N VAL A 432 26.73 -15.29 15.19
CA VAL A 432 25.89 -14.27 14.52
C VAL A 432 24.51 -14.73 14.08
N ALA A 433 24.30 -16.02 13.80
CA ALA A 433 23.05 -16.50 13.25
C ALA A 433 22.42 -17.60 14.09
N ARG A 434 21.09 -17.70 14.08
CA ARG A 434 20.32 -18.77 14.73
C ARG A 434 19.30 -19.31 13.75
N ALA A 435 19.02 -20.61 13.82
CA ALA A 435 18.00 -21.21 12.94
C ALA A 435 16.59 -20.76 13.33
N LEU A 436 16.33 -20.58 14.62
CA LEU A 436 15.12 -19.93 15.15
C LEU A 436 15.45 -18.61 15.82
N ASN A 437 14.64 -17.61 15.54
CA ASN A 437 14.73 -16.26 16.08
C ASN A 437 13.51 -15.94 16.94
N ALA A 438 13.72 -15.05 17.91
CA ALA A 438 12.62 -14.47 18.67
C ALA A 438 11.91 -13.42 17.81
N VAL A 439 10.58 -13.42 17.84
CA VAL A 439 9.78 -12.38 17.19
C VAL A 439 9.68 -11.19 18.15
N PRO A 440 9.96 -9.94 17.72
CA PRO A 440 9.79 -8.78 18.59
C PRO A 440 8.30 -8.53 18.89
N LEU A 441 7.99 -8.06 20.10
CA LEU A 441 6.65 -7.57 20.41
C LEU A 441 6.23 -6.45 19.46
N SER A 442 4.96 -6.45 19.05
CA SER A 442 4.38 -5.38 18.22
C SER A 442 4.48 -4.00 18.90
N GLU A 443 4.43 -3.96 20.23
CA GLU A 443 4.63 -2.76 21.04
C GLU A 443 5.48 -3.06 22.28
N GLY A 444 6.45 -2.19 22.56
CA GLY A 444 7.31 -2.27 23.75
C GLY A 444 8.58 -3.10 23.56
N MET A 445 9.23 -3.43 24.67
CA MET A 445 10.53 -4.13 24.69
C MET A 445 10.35 -5.61 24.99
N GLY A 446 10.95 -6.48 24.17
CA GLY A 446 11.02 -7.92 24.44
C GLY A 446 10.58 -8.79 23.25
N ALA A 447 10.69 -10.10 23.46
CA ALA A 447 10.24 -11.10 22.52
C ALA A 447 8.77 -11.46 22.76
N GLU A 448 8.02 -11.68 21.68
CA GLU A 448 6.68 -12.24 21.70
C GLU A 448 6.73 -13.67 22.29
N PRO A 449 6.09 -13.92 23.45
CA PRO A 449 6.24 -15.19 24.15
C PRO A 449 5.70 -16.36 23.34
N GLY A 450 6.55 -17.37 23.12
CA GLY A 450 6.16 -18.60 22.46
C GLY A 450 5.91 -18.48 20.95
N VAL A 451 6.38 -17.40 20.31
CA VAL A 451 6.33 -17.21 18.86
C VAL A 451 7.75 -17.17 18.32
N HIS A 452 7.97 -17.89 17.22
CA HIS A 452 9.29 -18.08 16.63
C HIS A 452 9.28 -17.64 15.18
N ALA A 453 10.42 -17.16 14.67
CA ALA A 453 10.66 -16.96 13.24
C ALA A 453 11.79 -17.89 12.77
N LEU A 454 11.65 -18.44 11.56
CA LEU A 454 12.74 -19.17 10.93
C LEU A 454 13.77 -18.17 10.39
N ALA A 455 15.04 -18.55 10.35
CA ALA A 455 16.05 -17.73 9.69
C ALA A 455 15.72 -17.57 8.20
N ASP A 456 15.84 -16.35 7.69
CA ASP A 456 15.61 -16.00 6.28
C ASP A 456 16.40 -16.91 5.32
N TYR A 457 17.64 -17.22 5.66
CA TYR A 457 18.47 -18.12 4.85
C TYR A 457 17.88 -19.55 4.79
N LEU A 458 17.33 -20.06 5.89
CA LEU A 458 16.66 -21.37 5.89
C LEU A 458 15.32 -21.32 5.16
N GLU A 459 14.55 -20.23 5.29
CA GLU A 459 13.30 -20.04 4.55
C GLU A 459 13.53 -20.15 3.03
N GLU A 460 14.57 -19.51 2.50
CA GLU A 460 14.85 -19.54 1.06
C GLU A 460 15.56 -20.81 0.62
N HIS A 461 16.62 -21.25 1.33
CA HIS A 461 17.48 -22.33 0.84
C HIS A 461 17.04 -23.72 1.28
N ALA A 462 16.26 -23.87 2.35
CA ALA A 462 15.76 -25.18 2.78
C ALA A 462 14.43 -25.57 2.12
N ALA A 463 13.61 -24.58 1.73
CA ALA A 463 12.31 -24.85 1.10
C ALA A 463 12.41 -25.67 -0.22
N PRO A 464 13.33 -25.37 -1.17
CA PRO A 464 13.51 -26.17 -2.39
C PRO A 464 13.89 -27.62 -2.11
N LEU A 465 14.67 -27.87 -1.04
CA LEU A 465 15.07 -29.22 -0.65
C LEU A 465 13.90 -30.07 -0.11
N ARG A 466 12.76 -29.43 0.17
CA ARG A 466 11.53 -30.08 0.61
C ARG A 466 10.43 -30.03 -0.44
N GLU A 467 10.69 -29.50 -1.63
CA GLU A 467 9.74 -29.46 -2.73
C GLU A 467 9.21 -30.87 -3.05
N GLY A 468 7.90 -30.98 -3.26
CA GLY A 468 7.23 -32.29 -3.48
C GLY A 468 7.11 -33.19 -2.24
N LEU A 469 7.78 -32.90 -1.12
CA LEU A 469 7.60 -33.63 0.13
C LEU A 469 6.36 -33.12 0.87
N VAL A 470 5.38 -34.02 1.05
CA VAL A 470 4.16 -33.75 1.82
C VAL A 470 4.49 -33.82 3.32
N PRO A 471 4.18 -32.76 4.10
CA PRO A 471 4.33 -32.79 5.55
C PRO A 471 3.51 -33.93 6.20
N PRO A 472 3.97 -34.47 7.34
CA PRO A 472 3.32 -35.59 8.03
C PRO A 472 1.94 -35.19 8.61
N PRO A 473 1.06 -36.15 8.95
CA PRO A 473 -0.26 -35.86 9.49
C PRO A 473 -0.27 -34.95 10.73
N SER A 474 0.71 -35.09 11.63
CA SER A 474 0.84 -34.24 12.83
C SER A 474 1.01 -32.76 12.48
N PHE A 475 1.71 -32.46 11.37
CA PHE A 475 1.87 -31.10 10.90
C PHE A 475 0.53 -30.49 10.47
N TRP A 476 -0.28 -31.23 9.71
CA TRP A 476 -1.60 -30.74 9.26
C TRP A 476 -2.58 -30.58 10.43
N THR A 477 -2.54 -31.47 11.43
CA THR A 477 -3.29 -31.28 12.67
C THR A 477 -2.84 -30.04 13.45
N ALA A 478 -1.54 -29.76 13.47
CA ALA A 478 -1.01 -28.55 14.08
C ALA A 478 -1.47 -27.29 13.30
N ILE A 479 -1.46 -27.31 11.96
CA ILE A 479 -1.99 -26.22 11.12
C ILE A 479 -3.47 -25.96 11.42
N GLU A 480 -4.30 -27.00 11.56
CA GLU A 480 -5.72 -26.84 11.91
C GLU A 480 -5.89 -26.10 13.25
N SER A 481 -5.01 -26.37 14.22
CA SER A 481 -5.04 -25.73 15.53
C SER A 481 -4.52 -24.30 15.49
N GLU A 482 -3.42 -24.06 14.75
CA GLU A 482 -2.76 -22.77 14.60
C GLU A 482 -3.64 -21.76 13.83
N ALA A 483 -4.38 -22.22 12.83
CA ALA A 483 -5.24 -21.37 12.01
C ALA A 483 -6.28 -20.61 12.85
N GLY A 484 -6.81 -21.23 13.91
CA GLY A 484 -7.73 -20.66 14.90
C GLY A 484 -9.09 -20.16 14.38
N THR A 485 -9.24 -19.99 13.06
CA THR A 485 -10.37 -19.32 12.39
C THR A 485 -10.66 -19.99 11.05
N ALA A 486 -11.90 -19.84 10.55
CA ALA A 486 -12.28 -20.37 9.24
C ALA A 486 -11.49 -19.70 8.09
N ASP A 487 -11.18 -18.41 8.21
CA ASP A 487 -10.38 -17.67 7.24
C ASP A 487 -8.91 -18.14 7.24
N GLY A 488 -8.31 -18.35 8.42
CA GLY A 488 -6.98 -18.96 8.51
C GLY A 488 -6.92 -20.35 7.87
N LEU A 489 -7.93 -21.20 8.13
CA LEU A 489 -8.03 -22.53 7.51
C LEU A 489 -8.14 -22.45 5.98
N TRP A 490 -8.96 -21.53 5.47
CA TRP A 490 -9.08 -21.29 4.04
C TRP A 490 -7.75 -20.83 3.42
N ARG A 491 -7.04 -19.88 4.06
CA ARG A 491 -5.74 -19.38 3.59
C ARG A 491 -4.69 -20.49 3.52
N PHE A 492 -4.55 -21.32 4.56
CA PHE A 492 -3.65 -22.47 4.50
C PHE A 492 -4.07 -23.49 3.43
N GLY A 493 -5.38 -23.74 3.28
CA GLY A 493 -5.90 -24.59 2.20
C GLY A 493 -5.53 -24.06 0.81
N GLN A 494 -5.54 -22.74 0.64
CA GLN A 494 -5.16 -22.09 -0.61
C GLN A 494 -3.68 -22.30 -0.95
N VAL A 495 -2.78 -22.07 0.01
CA VAL A 495 -1.34 -22.28 -0.20
C VAL A 495 -1.05 -23.77 -0.41
N ALA A 496 -1.69 -24.66 0.35
CA ALA A 496 -1.58 -26.10 0.16
C ALA A 496 -2.00 -26.52 -1.26
N ALA A 497 -3.09 -25.94 -1.80
CA ALA A 497 -3.54 -26.20 -3.16
C ALA A 497 -2.52 -25.74 -4.22
N GLN A 498 -1.88 -24.58 -4.00
CA GLN A 498 -0.84 -24.04 -4.90
C GLN A 498 0.42 -24.91 -4.92
N LEU A 499 0.79 -25.49 -3.77
CA LEU A 499 1.90 -26.43 -3.65
C LEU A 499 1.56 -27.85 -4.15
N GLY A 500 0.33 -28.10 -4.58
CA GLY A 500 -0.12 -29.41 -5.08
C GLY A 500 -0.62 -30.39 -3.99
N PHE A 501 -0.74 -29.96 -2.74
CA PHE A 501 -1.27 -30.77 -1.63
C PHE A 501 -2.81 -30.79 -1.62
N HIS A 502 -3.41 -31.27 -2.71
CA HIS A 502 -4.85 -31.17 -2.96
C HIS A 502 -5.72 -31.87 -1.92
N ALA A 503 -5.30 -33.03 -1.41
CA ALA A 503 -6.08 -33.74 -0.38
C ALA A 503 -6.13 -32.95 0.94
N GLN A 504 -5.01 -32.35 1.33
CA GLN A 504 -4.91 -31.54 2.54
C GLN A 504 -5.63 -30.19 2.37
N ALA A 505 -5.55 -29.60 1.19
CA ALA A 505 -6.34 -28.41 0.85
C ALA A 505 -7.85 -28.67 0.97
N GLU A 506 -8.35 -29.79 0.42
CA GLU A 506 -9.75 -30.19 0.55
C GLU A 506 -10.16 -30.39 2.02
N GLN A 507 -9.30 -31.01 2.83
CA GLN A 507 -9.54 -31.17 4.27
C GLN A 507 -9.64 -29.81 4.98
N LEU A 508 -8.71 -28.89 4.75
CA LEU A 508 -8.71 -27.56 5.35
C LEU A 508 -9.93 -26.74 4.92
N TYR A 509 -10.32 -26.78 3.65
CA TYR A 509 -11.56 -26.14 3.19
C TYR A 509 -12.79 -26.76 3.86
N SER A 510 -12.86 -28.08 3.98
CA SER A 510 -13.96 -28.77 4.68
C SER A 510 -14.08 -28.30 6.13
N ARG A 511 -12.96 -28.13 6.83
CA ARG A 511 -12.92 -27.59 8.20
C ARG A 511 -13.38 -26.14 8.25
N ALA A 512 -12.93 -25.29 7.33
CA ALA A 512 -13.37 -23.89 7.25
C ALA A 512 -14.89 -23.77 7.04
N VAL A 513 -15.46 -24.62 6.17
CA VAL A 513 -16.91 -24.69 5.95
C VAL A 513 -17.65 -25.18 7.19
N GLN A 514 -17.15 -26.21 7.87
CA GLN A 514 -17.76 -26.71 9.12
C GLN A 514 -17.74 -25.68 10.25
N ALA A 515 -16.70 -24.84 10.31
CA ALA A 515 -16.54 -23.84 11.35
C ALA A 515 -17.52 -22.67 11.21
N SER A 516 -17.75 -22.16 9.99
CA SER A 516 -18.58 -20.96 9.79
C SER A 516 -19.31 -20.85 8.45
N GLY A 517 -19.28 -21.88 7.61
CA GLY A 517 -19.83 -21.80 6.23
C GLY A 517 -19.01 -20.88 5.31
N HIS A 518 -17.69 -20.83 5.50
CA HIS A 518 -16.80 -19.90 4.78
C HIS A 518 -16.99 -19.93 3.26
N ALA A 519 -17.32 -18.78 2.67
CA ALA A 519 -17.82 -18.66 1.29
C ALA A 519 -16.76 -19.07 0.24
N GLU A 520 -15.51 -18.71 0.47
CA GLU A 520 -14.35 -19.01 -0.38
C GLU A 520 -13.91 -20.48 -0.25
N ALA A 521 -14.03 -21.08 0.93
CA ALA A 521 -13.79 -22.50 1.12
C ALA A 521 -14.86 -23.35 0.41
N LEU A 522 -16.14 -22.93 0.45
CA LEU A 522 -17.23 -23.55 -0.33
C LEU A 522 -16.92 -23.56 -1.83
N TRP A 523 -16.44 -22.43 -2.36
CA TRP A 523 -16.00 -22.34 -3.75
C TRP A 523 -14.82 -23.28 -4.05
N GLY A 524 -13.83 -23.35 -3.15
CA GLY A 524 -12.68 -24.26 -3.27
C GLY A 524 -13.10 -25.74 -3.33
N LEU A 525 -14.03 -26.15 -2.47
CA LEU A 525 -14.58 -27.51 -2.47
C LEU A 525 -15.41 -27.80 -3.72
N ALA A 526 -16.23 -26.85 -4.18
CA ALA A 526 -16.99 -26.98 -5.42
C ALA A 526 -16.06 -27.28 -6.61
N ARG A 527 -14.92 -26.58 -6.68
CA ARG A 527 -13.89 -26.83 -7.70
C ARG A 527 -13.33 -28.25 -7.61
N TYR A 528 -13.01 -28.76 -6.42
CA TYR A 528 -12.49 -30.13 -6.28
C TYR A 528 -13.53 -31.20 -6.64
N ARG A 529 -14.80 -31.01 -6.25
CA ARG A 529 -15.89 -31.93 -6.62
C ARG A 529 -16.11 -31.97 -8.12
N GLU A 530 -16.03 -30.83 -8.80
CA GLU A 530 -16.14 -30.81 -10.26
C GLU A 530 -14.96 -31.49 -10.95
N LEU A 531 -13.72 -31.26 -10.48
CA LEU A 531 -12.54 -31.95 -11.01
C LEU A 531 -12.62 -33.47 -10.80
N ALA A 532 -13.32 -33.92 -9.75
CA ALA A 532 -13.62 -35.32 -9.51
C ALA A 532 -14.82 -35.86 -10.34
N GLY A 533 -15.49 -35.01 -11.12
CA GLY A 533 -16.66 -35.35 -11.95
C GLY A 533 -18.01 -35.33 -11.22
N ASP A 534 -18.03 -34.94 -9.94
CA ASP A 534 -19.27 -34.81 -9.16
C ASP A 534 -19.90 -33.42 -9.39
N HIS A 535 -20.49 -33.25 -10.58
CA HIS A 535 -21.08 -31.99 -11.00
C HIS A 535 -22.29 -31.58 -10.13
N GLN A 536 -23.03 -32.54 -9.59
CA GLN A 536 -24.20 -32.25 -8.75
C GLN A 536 -23.79 -31.64 -7.41
N GLU A 537 -22.80 -32.25 -6.75
CA GLU A 537 -22.29 -31.73 -5.48
C GLU A 537 -21.51 -30.43 -5.68
N ALA A 538 -20.76 -30.32 -6.76
CA ALA A 538 -20.09 -29.07 -7.12
C ALA A 538 -21.08 -27.92 -7.33
N GLU A 539 -22.23 -28.17 -7.96
CA GLU A 539 -23.27 -27.16 -8.14
C GLU A 539 -23.89 -26.75 -6.80
N ARG A 540 -24.19 -27.73 -5.93
CA ARG A 540 -24.72 -27.48 -4.58
C ARG A 540 -23.77 -26.57 -3.77
N LEU A 541 -22.48 -26.89 -3.75
CA LEU A 541 -21.46 -26.12 -3.03
C LEU A 541 -21.27 -24.71 -3.63
N ALA A 542 -21.34 -24.57 -4.96
CA ALA A 542 -21.26 -23.28 -5.62
C ALA A 542 -22.48 -22.38 -5.31
N LEU A 543 -23.67 -22.96 -5.15
CA LEU A 543 -24.87 -22.26 -4.65
C LEU A 543 -24.72 -21.77 -3.21
N GLU A 544 -24.15 -22.58 -2.34
CA GLU A 544 -23.90 -22.16 -0.95
C GLU A 544 -22.86 -21.04 -0.90
N SER A 545 -21.82 -21.13 -1.72
CA SER A 545 -20.81 -20.09 -1.86
C SER A 545 -21.41 -18.76 -2.34
N GLU A 546 -22.29 -18.82 -3.35
CA GLU A 546 -23.02 -17.65 -3.86
C GLU A 546 -23.92 -17.01 -2.81
N ARG A 547 -24.71 -17.82 -2.10
CA ARG A 547 -25.59 -17.33 -1.01
C ARG A 547 -24.82 -16.70 0.14
N ALA A 548 -23.57 -17.13 0.34
CA ALA A 548 -22.65 -16.54 1.30
C ALA A 548 -21.94 -15.27 0.75
N GLY A 549 -22.33 -14.80 -0.44
CA GLY A 549 -21.86 -13.54 -1.03
C GLY A 549 -20.58 -13.66 -1.86
N ASN A 550 -20.09 -14.86 -2.17
CA ASN A 550 -18.85 -15.01 -2.92
C ASN A 550 -19.07 -14.88 -4.45
N PRO A 551 -18.48 -13.88 -5.12
CA PRO A 551 -18.62 -13.68 -6.57
C PRO A 551 -18.05 -14.84 -7.41
N TYR A 552 -17.08 -15.59 -6.88
CA TYR A 552 -16.54 -16.76 -7.54
C TYR A 552 -17.50 -17.96 -7.53
N GLY A 553 -18.40 -18.03 -6.54
CA GLY A 553 -19.51 -18.98 -6.50
C GLY A 553 -20.48 -18.76 -7.65
N VAL A 554 -20.91 -17.50 -7.86
CA VAL A 554 -21.73 -17.09 -9.02
C VAL A 554 -21.06 -17.51 -10.32
N ARG A 555 -19.78 -17.14 -10.50
CA ARG A 555 -19.04 -17.45 -11.74
C ARG A 555 -18.99 -18.95 -12.03
N ARG A 556 -18.83 -19.77 -10.99
CA ARG A 556 -18.82 -21.24 -11.12
C ARG A 556 -20.19 -21.74 -11.57
N LEU A 557 -21.28 -21.29 -10.94
CA LEU A 557 -22.65 -21.66 -11.32
C LEU A 557 -22.98 -21.27 -12.76
N MET A 558 -22.56 -20.09 -13.21
CA MET A 558 -22.77 -19.64 -14.60
C MET A 558 -22.16 -20.61 -15.61
N LYS A 559 -21.00 -21.22 -15.30
CA LYS A 559 -20.37 -22.22 -16.18
C LYS A 559 -21.07 -23.59 -16.14
N MET A 560 -21.71 -23.91 -15.02
CA MET A 560 -22.34 -25.22 -14.81
C MET A 560 -23.77 -25.25 -15.33
N ARG A 561 -24.46 -24.11 -15.31
CA ARG A 561 -25.86 -23.98 -15.74
C ARG A 561 -25.95 -23.57 -17.20
N ARG A 562 -26.99 -24.08 -17.87
CA ARG A 562 -27.34 -23.67 -19.24
C ARG A 562 -28.26 -22.45 -19.20
N TRP A 563 -28.41 -21.82 -20.37
CA TRP A 563 -29.43 -20.80 -20.61
C TRP A 563 -30.84 -21.33 -20.27
N PRO A 564 -31.76 -20.52 -19.69
CA PRO A 564 -31.60 -19.11 -19.29
C PRO A 564 -31.02 -18.93 -17.87
N ALA A 565 -30.83 -20.01 -17.10
CA ALA A 565 -30.45 -19.93 -15.69
C ALA A 565 -29.06 -19.29 -15.45
N SER A 566 -28.13 -19.41 -16.40
CA SER A 566 -26.84 -18.71 -16.36
C SER A 566 -26.98 -17.19 -16.51
N ALA A 567 -27.92 -16.71 -17.32
CA ALA A 567 -28.21 -15.29 -17.54
C ALA A 567 -28.87 -14.65 -16.31
N GLU A 568 -29.85 -15.33 -15.71
CA GLU A 568 -30.49 -14.89 -14.47
C GLU A 568 -29.49 -14.75 -13.31
N LEU A 569 -28.46 -15.60 -13.27
CA LEU A 569 -27.37 -15.49 -12.29
C LEU A 569 -26.46 -14.29 -12.57
N ALA A 570 -26.12 -14.04 -13.83
CA ALA A 570 -25.28 -12.91 -14.22
C ALA A 570 -25.94 -11.57 -13.89
N VAL A 571 -27.23 -11.41 -14.21
CA VAL A 571 -28.02 -10.20 -13.92
C VAL A 571 -28.11 -9.96 -12.41
N ARG A 572 -28.39 -11.00 -11.61
CA ARG A 572 -28.45 -10.87 -10.15
C ARG A 572 -27.10 -10.51 -9.54
N ALA A 573 -26.01 -11.05 -10.06
CA ALA A 573 -24.67 -10.75 -9.57
C ALA A 573 -24.26 -9.30 -9.86
N ASP A 574 -24.60 -8.77 -11.04
CA ASP A 574 -24.39 -7.37 -11.36
C ASP A 574 -25.22 -6.44 -10.47
N ALA A 575 -26.49 -6.76 -10.21
CA ALA A 575 -27.33 -6.05 -9.24
C ALA A 575 -26.71 -6.02 -7.82
N ALA A 576 -25.95 -7.06 -7.47
CA ALA A 576 -25.25 -7.17 -6.19
C ALA A 576 -23.85 -6.50 -6.19
N GLY A 577 -23.49 -5.77 -7.25
CA GLY A 577 -22.21 -5.05 -7.36
C GLY A 577 -21.05 -5.85 -7.95
N TYR A 578 -21.34 -6.94 -8.69
CA TYR A 578 -20.33 -7.78 -9.34
C TYR A 578 -20.34 -7.66 -10.88
N PRO A 579 -19.94 -6.51 -11.45
CA PRO A 579 -20.18 -6.20 -12.88
C PRO A 579 -19.45 -7.11 -13.87
N ARG A 580 -18.36 -7.76 -13.42
CA ARG A 580 -17.60 -8.69 -14.27
C ARG A 580 -18.37 -9.94 -14.69
N ALA A 581 -19.46 -10.28 -13.99
CA ALA A 581 -20.31 -11.42 -14.34
C ALA A 581 -21.08 -11.16 -15.65
N LEU A 582 -21.75 -10.01 -15.76
CA LEU A 582 -22.45 -9.61 -16.98
C LEU A 582 -21.51 -9.37 -18.15
N SER A 583 -20.43 -8.60 -17.95
CA SER A 583 -19.47 -8.31 -19.03
C SER A 583 -18.88 -9.59 -19.63
N ARG A 584 -18.68 -10.63 -18.81
CA ARG A 584 -18.14 -11.90 -19.30
C ARG A 584 -19.19 -12.72 -20.05
N LEU A 585 -20.42 -12.82 -19.56
CA LEU A 585 -21.48 -13.55 -20.28
C LEU A 585 -21.78 -12.88 -21.62
N SER A 586 -21.84 -11.54 -21.64
CA SER A 586 -21.96 -10.72 -22.83
C SER A 586 -20.84 -11.02 -23.83
N TRP A 587 -19.57 -10.98 -23.39
CA TRP A 587 -18.42 -11.36 -24.23
C TRP A 587 -18.50 -12.81 -24.74
N GLU A 588 -18.91 -13.78 -23.92
CA GLU A 588 -19.03 -15.18 -24.34
C GLU A 588 -20.12 -15.37 -25.42
N LEU A 589 -21.25 -14.66 -25.33
CA LEU A 589 -22.33 -14.70 -26.33
C LEU A 589 -21.93 -14.03 -27.66
N GLU A 590 -21.20 -12.91 -27.60
CA GLU A 590 -20.63 -12.25 -28.79
C GLU A 590 -19.64 -13.15 -29.53
N ASN A 591 -18.78 -13.88 -28.81
CA ASN A 591 -17.76 -14.75 -29.43
C ASN A 591 -18.31 -16.02 -30.07
N VAL A 592 -19.53 -16.45 -29.72
CA VAL A 592 -20.19 -17.61 -30.31
C VAL A 592 -21.30 -17.22 -31.31
N ASP A 593 -21.38 -15.94 -31.68
CA ASP A 593 -22.37 -15.37 -32.61
C ASP A 593 -23.83 -15.67 -32.20
N ALA A 594 -24.08 -15.73 -30.89
CA ALA A 594 -25.41 -15.98 -30.32
C ALA A 594 -26.17 -14.66 -30.07
N LEU A 595 -26.33 -13.87 -31.13
CA LEU A 595 -26.95 -12.54 -31.08
C LEU A 595 -28.35 -12.54 -30.47
N ASP A 596 -29.18 -13.56 -30.75
CA ASP A 596 -30.53 -13.68 -30.18
C ASP A 596 -30.48 -13.79 -28.64
N LEU A 597 -29.53 -14.53 -28.08
CA LEU A 597 -29.35 -14.68 -26.63
C LEU A 597 -28.73 -13.43 -25.99
N PHE A 598 -27.94 -12.66 -26.77
CA PHE A 598 -27.40 -11.39 -26.33
C PHE A 598 -28.53 -10.35 -26.14
N ASP A 599 -29.45 -10.27 -27.10
CA ASP A 599 -30.62 -9.40 -27.02
C ASP A 599 -31.54 -9.81 -25.84
N GLU A 600 -31.77 -11.11 -25.64
CA GLU A 600 -32.50 -11.62 -24.48
C GLU A 600 -31.80 -11.24 -23.16
N LEU A 601 -30.46 -11.38 -23.08
CA LEU A 601 -29.69 -10.96 -21.90
C LEU A 601 -29.85 -9.46 -21.63
N TRP A 602 -29.76 -8.63 -22.67
CA TRP A 602 -29.89 -7.18 -22.55
C TRP A 602 -31.29 -6.74 -22.11
N GLN A 603 -32.32 -7.47 -22.56
CA GLN A 603 -33.68 -7.29 -22.07
C GLN A 603 -33.78 -7.63 -20.57
N MET A 604 -33.21 -8.76 -20.13
CA MET A 604 -33.21 -9.16 -18.72
C MET A 604 -32.47 -8.15 -17.81
N VAL A 605 -31.34 -7.59 -18.28
CA VAL A 605 -30.58 -6.53 -17.59
C VAL A 605 -31.43 -5.26 -17.43
N THR A 606 -32.11 -4.86 -18.51
CA THR A 606 -32.98 -3.68 -18.55
C THR A 606 -34.17 -3.84 -17.60
N GLU A 607 -34.83 -5.00 -17.60
CA GLU A 607 -35.95 -5.32 -16.71
C GLU A 607 -35.54 -5.35 -15.23
N ALA A 608 -34.31 -5.77 -14.92
CA ALA A 608 -33.78 -5.78 -13.57
C ALA A 608 -33.33 -4.39 -13.05
N GLY A 609 -33.31 -3.36 -13.90
CA GLY A 609 -32.91 -2.00 -13.52
C GLY A 609 -31.44 -1.85 -13.14
N THR A 610 -30.58 -2.76 -13.61
CA THR A 610 -29.18 -2.91 -13.18
C THR A 610 -28.18 -1.99 -13.89
N TYR A 611 -28.61 -1.31 -14.96
CA TYR A 611 -27.79 -0.34 -15.69
C TYR A 611 -28.14 1.10 -15.29
N ALA A 612 -27.37 1.68 -14.37
CA ALA A 612 -27.24 3.14 -14.28
C ALA A 612 -26.28 3.59 -15.39
N SER A 613 -26.83 4.26 -16.41
CA SER A 613 -26.08 4.80 -17.54
C SER A 613 -25.09 5.87 -17.10
N ASP A 614 -23.82 5.52 -16.84
CA ASP A 614 -22.75 6.54 -16.70
C ASP A 614 -21.33 6.02 -17.05
N SER A 615 -21.21 4.96 -17.86
CA SER A 615 -19.87 4.47 -18.28
C SER A 615 -19.74 3.98 -19.73
N VAL A 616 -20.61 4.43 -20.64
CA VAL A 616 -20.29 4.46 -22.08
C VAL A 616 -20.11 5.91 -22.51
N SER A 617 -18.99 6.48 -22.09
CA SER A 617 -18.52 7.74 -22.66
C SER A 617 -17.84 7.41 -23.98
N LYS A 618 -18.53 7.70 -25.08
CA LYS A 618 -18.00 8.25 -26.34
C LYS A 618 -16.48 8.09 -26.54
N GLU A 619 -16.04 7.01 -27.18
CA GLU A 619 -14.73 7.01 -27.85
C GLU A 619 -14.70 6.35 -29.25
N ASP A 620 -15.83 5.84 -29.78
CA ASP A 620 -15.86 5.23 -31.13
C ASP A 620 -16.62 6.05 -32.20
N GLU A 621 -16.83 7.35 -31.99
CA GLU A 621 -17.24 8.27 -33.06
C GLU A 621 -16.44 9.58 -33.00
N GLN A 622 -15.17 9.54 -33.42
CA GLN A 622 -14.45 10.57 -34.19
C GLN A 622 -12.93 10.33 -34.09
N GLY A 623 -12.32 9.78 -35.15
CA GLY A 623 -10.87 9.75 -35.33
C GLY A 623 -10.37 8.56 -36.14
#